data_AF-A0A914Y4G0-F1
#
_entry.id   AF-A0A914Y4G0-F1
#
_cell.length_a   1.000
_cell.length_b   1.000
_cell.length_c   1.000
_cell.angle_alpha   90.00
_cell.angle_beta   90.00
_cell.angle_gamma   90.00
#
_symmetry.space_group_name_H-M   'P 1'
#
loop_
_entity.id
_entity.type
_entity.pdbx_description
1 polymer ?
#
loop_
_entity_poly.entity_id
_entity_poly.type
_entity_poly.pdbx_seq_one_letter_code
_entity_poly.pdbx_strand_id
1 'polypeptide(L)'
;MVNENDVKLADFGLCCKCNETETYYAISHKKLPLKWLSPEALTEKKFSEKSDVWAFGILCYEMFSCGKEPYFTFSTDEMLEFLQSGKRLMVPKDTPEPISLIMADCWNENPADRPTFAILEQRIKGILEVETLKYGYVTIIESFD
;
A
#
# COMPACT_ATOMS: atom_id res chain seq x y z
N MET A 1 8.84 -11.32 22.54
CA MET A 1 7.40 -11.58 22.76
C MET A 1 6.64 -10.61 21.86
N VAL A 2 5.52 -11.02 21.25
CA VAL A 2 4.69 -10.11 20.44
C VAL A 2 3.67 -9.51 21.39
N ASN A 3 3.62 -8.19 21.51
CA ASN A 3 2.59 -7.51 22.30
C ASN A 3 1.25 -7.55 21.55
N GLU A 4 0.12 -7.40 22.27
CA GLU A 4 -1.22 -7.45 21.66
C GLU A 4 -1.44 -6.41 20.55
N ASN A 5 -0.66 -5.33 20.52
CA ASN A 5 -0.77 -4.24 19.54
C ASN A 5 0.36 -4.23 18.50
N ASP A 6 1.26 -5.22 18.50
CA ASP A 6 2.34 -5.30 17.52
C ASP A 6 1.83 -5.91 16.21
N VAL A 7 1.86 -5.13 15.13
CA VAL A 7 1.51 -5.61 13.78
C VAL A 7 2.76 -6.12 13.07
N LYS A 8 2.66 -7.28 12.41
CA LYS A 8 3.75 -7.89 11.65
C LYS A 8 3.30 -8.26 10.25
N LEU A 9 4.17 -8.06 9.27
CA LEU A 9 3.98 -8.63 7.94
C LEU A 9 4.11 -10.15 8.01
N ALA A 10 3.22 -10.84 7.32
CA ALA A 10 3.15 -12.29 7.27
C ALA A 10 2.87 -12.76 5.83
N ASP A 11 2.87 -14.07 5.63
CA ASP A 11 2.61 -14.73 4.35
C ASP A 11 3.54 -14.29 3.20
N PHE A 12 4.81 -14.69 3.31
CA PHE A 12 5.83 -14.45 2.30
C PHE A 12 5.77 -15.49 1.14
N GLY A 13 4.66 -16.21 0.96
CA GLY A 13 4.53 -17.29 -0.03
C GLY A 13 4.61 -16.84 -1.49
N LEU A 14 4.44 -15.54 -1.74
CA LEU A 14 4.59 -14.88 -3.04
C LEU A 14 5.84 -14.00 -3.12
N CYS A 15 6.59 -13.84 -2.04
CA CYS A 15 7.77 -12.98 -2.04
C CYS A 15 8.91 -13.57 -2.86
N CYS A 16 9.61 -12.69 -3.57
CA CYS A 16 10.78 -13.00 -4.38
C CYS A 16 11.94 -12.13 -3.92
N LYS A 17 13.18 -12.62 -4.04
CA LYS A 17 14.36 -11.77 -3.85
C LYS A 17 14.43 -10.76 -5.01
N CYS A 18 14.42 -9.47 -4.70
CA CYS A 18 14.78 -8.44 -5.66
C CYS A 18 16.31 -8.36 -5.76
N ASN A 19 16.85 -8.50 -6.97
CA ASN A 19 18.18 -7.99 -7.28
C ASN A 19 18.03 -6.50 -7.64
N GLU A 20 19.03 -5.67 -7.32
CA GLU A 20 18.99 -4.20 -7.40
C GLU A 20 18.57 -3.63 -8.78
N THR A 21 18.59 -4.44 -9.84
CA THR A 21 18.36 -4.02 -11.23
C THR A 21 17.16 -4.64 -11.91
N GLU A 22 16.39 -5.54 -11.28
CA GLU A 22 15.43 -6.39 -12.01
C GLU A 22 13.98 -6.24 -11.52
N THR A 23 13.13 -5.74 -12.42
CA THR A 23 11.70 -6.03 -12.44
C THR A 23 11.50 -7.52 -12.67
N TYR A 24 10.78 -8.22 -11.79
CA TYR A 24 10.51 -9.64 -11.98
C TYR A 24 9.12 -9.87 -12.60
N TYR A 25 9.01 -10.93 -13.40
CA TYR A 25 7.77 -11.39 -14.01
C TYR A 25 7.22 -12.58 -13.20
N ALA A 26 5.96 -12.53 -12.79
CA ALA A 26 5.37 -13.65 -12.04
C ALA A 26 5.33 -14.95 -12.87
N ILE A 27 5.63 -16.07 -12.21
CA ILE A 27 5.50 -17.42 -12.77
C ILE A 27 4.01 -17.76 -12.89
N SER A 28 3.58 -18.23 -14.07
CA SER A 28 2.20 -18.30 -14.57
C SER A 28 1.19 -19.20 -13.81
N HIS A 29 1.53 -19.76 -12.64
CA HIS A 29 0.73 -20.78 -11.98
C HIS A 29 0.24 -20.44 -10.56
N LYS A 30 0.62 -19.29 -9.99
CA LYS A 30 0.11 -18.85 -8.67
C LYS A 30 -1.08 -17.90 -8.83
N LYS A 31 -2.12 -18.08 -8.01
CA LYS A 31 -3.22 -17.12 -7.89
C LYS A 31 -2.68 -15.82 -7.31
N LEU A 32 -2.92 -14.70 -7.98
CA LEU A 32 -2.46 -13.38 -7.57
C LEU A 32 -3.60 -12.57 -6.93
N PRO A 33 -3.31 -11.69 -5.97
CA PRO A 33 -4.30 -10.81 -5.33
C PRO A 33 -4.59 -9.59 -6.22
N LEU A 34 -5.33 -9.80 -7.33
CA LEU A 34 -5.48 -8.81 -8.41
C LEU A 34 -5.90 -7.41 -7.93
N LYS A 35 -6.75 -7.29 -6.91
CA LYS A 35 -7.24 -6.00 -6.41
C LYS A 35 -6.20 -5.15 -5.66
N TRP A 36 -5.08 -5.75 -5.28
CA TRP A 36 -3.95 -5.09 -4.61
C TRP A 36 -2.80 -4.78 -5.57
N LEU A 37 -2.86 -5.29 -6.79
CA LEU A 37 -1.79 -5.12 -7.77
C LEU A 37 -1.82 -3.72 -8.36
N SER A 38 -0.62 -3.18 -8.61
CA SER A 38 -0.43 -1.96 -9.40
C SER A 38 -0.79 -2.19 -10.88
N PRO A 39 -1.03 -1.13 -11.67
CA PRO A 39 -1.36 -1.25 -13.09
C PRO A 39 -0.32 -2.09 -13.86
N GLU A 40 0.98 -1.85 -13.65
CA GLU A 40 2.06 -2.60 -14.30
C GLU A 40 2.14 -4.07 -13.85
N ALA A 41 1.76 -4.37 -12.60
CA ALA A 41 1.67 -5.75 -12.11
C ALA A 41 0.42 -6.47 -12.66
N LEU A 42 -0.67 -5.74 -12.90
CA LEU A 42 -1.88 -6.28 -13.53
C LEU A 42 -1.63 -6.66 -15.00
N THR A 43 -1.11 -5.71 -15.78
CA THR A 43 -0.97 -5.82 -17.24
C THR A 43 0.26 -6.63 -17.66
N GLU A 44 1.42 -6.33 -17.08
CA GLU A 44 2.71 -6.85 -17.54
C GLU A 44 3.30 -7.86 -16.56
N LYS A 45 2.63 -8.12 -15.44
CA LYS A 45 3.15 -8.96 -14.34
C LYS A 45 4.50 -8.46 -13.83
N LYS A 46 4.74 -7.15 -13.90
CA LYS A 46 5.95 -6.49 -13.43
C LYS A 46 5.83 -6.13 -11.96
N PHE A 47 6.71 -6.68 -11.13
CA PHE A 47 6.72 -6.43 -9.69
C PHE A 47 8.04 -5.78 -9.26
N SER A 48 7.95 -4.88 -8.28
CA SER A 48 9.06 -4.11 -7.72
C SER A 48 8.70 -3.55 -6.34
N GLU A 49 9.66 -2.92 -5.64
CA GLU A 49 9.34 -2.15 -4.42
C GLU A 49 8.21 -1.13 -4.68
N LYS A 50 8.17 -0.54 -5.87
CA LYS A 50 7.13 0.46 -6.24
C LYS A 50 5.76 -0.14 -6.48
N SER A 51 5.65 -1.42 -6.85
CA SER A 51 4.36 -2.13 -6.86
C SER A 51 3.92 -2.46 -5.43
N ASP A 52 4.86 -2.73 -4.52
CA ASP A 52 4.53 -2.94 -3.10
C ASP A 52 4.06 -1.63 -2.44
N VAL A 53 4.60 -0.48 -2.83
CA VAL A 53 4.10 0.84 -2.41
C VAL A 53 2.65 1.07 -2.85
N TRP A 54 2.27 0.63 -4.04
CA TRP A 54 0.87 0.67 -4.48
C TRP A 54 -0.03 -0.19 -3.58
N ALA A 55 0.40 -1.43 -3.31
CA ALA A 55 -0.32 -2.34 -2.43
C ALA A 55 -0.42 -1.79 -1.00
N PHE A 56 0.59 -1.07 -0.52
CA PHE A 56 0.54 -0.34 0.75
C PHE A 56 -0.54 0.75 0.76
N GLY A 57 -0.73 1.47 -0.35
CA GLY A 57 -1.85 2.42 -0.49
C GLY A 57 -3.22 1.73 -0.35
N ILE A 58 -3.37 0.54 -0.94
CA ILE A 58 -4.58 -0.29 -0.78
C ILE A 58 -4.74 -0.77 0.67
N LEU A 59 -3.66 -1.18 1.34
CA LEU A 59 -3.69 -1.53 2.77
C LEU A 59 -4.15 -0.35 3.64
N CYS A 60 -3.68 0.86 3.36
CA CYS A 60 -4.17 2.07 4.02
C CYS A 60 -5.68 2.25 3.80
N TYR A 61 -6.17 2.07 2.56
CA TYR A 61 -7.61 2.09 2.30
C TYR A 61 -8.36 1.06 3.15
N GLU A 62 -7.87 -0.18 3.25
CA GLU A 62 -8.50 -1.22 4.05
C GLU A 62 -8.56 -0.83 5.53
N MET A 63 -7.47 -0.30 6.10
CA MET A 63 -7.46 0.16 7.49
C MET A 63 -8.50 1.26 7.75
N PHE A 64 -8.53 2.30 6.93
CA PHE A 64 -9.43 3.45 7.12
C PHE A 64 -10.87 3.21 6.67
N SER A 65 -11.12 2.14 5.91
CA SER A 65 -12.46 1.70 5.55
C SER A 65 -13.05 0.67 6.53
N CYS A 66 -12.30 0.29 7.56
CA CYS A 66 -12.63 -0.81 8.49
C CYS A 66 -12.76 -2.17 7.77
N GLY A 67 -11.82 -2.48 6.89
CA GLY A 67 -11.71 -3.77 6.20
C GLY A 67 -12.66 -3.94 5.01
N LYS A 68 -13.09 -2.84 4.36
CA LYS A 68 -13.88 -2.97 3.13
C LYS A 68 -13.01 -3.50 2.01
N GLU A 69 -13.60 -4.35 1.20
CA GLU A 69 -12.94 -4.89 0.01
C GLU A 69 -12.66 -3.76 -1.01
N PRO A 70 -11.41 -3.60 -1.47
CA PRO A 70 -11.10 -2.62 -2.50
C PRO A 70 -11.83 -2.98 -3.81
N TYR A 71 -12.31 -1.96 -4.51
CA TYR A 71 -13.03 -2.13 -5.79
C TYR A 71 -14.17 -3.18 -5.73
N PHE A 72 -14.93 -3.24 -4.63
CA PHE A 72 -15.95 -4.29 -4.41
C PHE A 72 -17.01 -4.38 -5.53
N THR A 73 -17.29 -3.30 -6.24
CA THR A 73 -18.25 -3.25 -7.35
C THR A 73 -17.66 -3.58 -8.72
N PHE A 74 -16.36 -3.81 -8.82
CA PHE A 74 -15.67 -3.99 -10.09
C PHE A 74 -15.28 -5.46 -10.28
N SER A 75 -15.53 -5.97 -11.49
CA SER A 75 -14.77 -7.10 -12.02
C SER A 75 -13.31 -6.70 -12.27
N THR A 76 -12.45 -7.69 -12.51
CA THR A 76 -11.03 -7.43 -12.80
C THR A 76 -10.83 -6.56 -14.04
N ASP A 77 -11.61 -6.80 -15.11
CA ASP A 77 -11.48 -6.06 -16.37
C ASP A 77 -11.98 -4.61 -16.19
N GLU A 78 -13.11 -4.41 -15.52
CA GLU A 78 -13.62 -3.07 -15.21
C GLU A 78 -12.65 -2.29 -14.31
N MET A 79 -11.99 -2.96 -13.36
CA MET A 79 -10.96 -2.34 -12.53
C MET A 79 -9.78 -1.88 -13.37
N LEU A 80 -9.31 -2.72 -14.29
CA LEU A 80 -8.19 -2.37 -15.16
C LEU A 80 -8.53 -1.16 -16.04
N GLU A 81 -9.70 -1.14 -16.67
CA GLU A 81 -10.18 0.01 -17.44
C GLU A 81 -10.30 1.28 -16.59
N PHE A 82 -10.83 1.14 -15.37
CA PHE A 82 -10.93 2.24 -14.41
C PHE A 82 -9.55 2.82 -14.08
N LEU A 83 -8.56 1.99 -13.79
CA LEU A 83 -7.19 2.41 -13.50
C LEU A 83 -6.51 3.06 -14.71
N GLN A 84 -6.66 2.47 -15.90
CA GLN A 84 -6.12 2.99 -17.17
C GLN A 84 -6.72 4.35 -17.55
N SER A 85 -7.94 4.65 -17.10
CA SER A 85 -8.56 5.98 -17.26
C SER A 85 -7.97 7.06 -16.33
N GLY A 86 -6.94 6.73 -15.54
CA GLY A 86 -6.32 7.63 -14.57
C GLY A 86 -7.10 7.78 -13.27
N LYS A 87 -8.22 7.05 -13.11
CA LYS A 87 -9.01 7.08 -11.87
C LYS A 87 -8.39 6.18 -10.82
N ARG A 88 -8.69 6.49 -9.55
CA ARG A 88 -8.20 5.77 -8.37
C ARG A 88 -9.32 5.47 -7.40
N LEU A 89 -9.06 4.54 -6.49
CA LEU A 89 -10.01 4.15 -5.45
C LEU A 89 -10.38 5.39 -4.61
N MET A 90 -11.67 5.53 -4.31
CA MET A 90 -12.15 6.63 -3.49
C MET A 90 -11.63 6.47 -2.05
N VAL A 91 -11.02 7.53 -1.51
CA VAL A 91 -10.57 7.54 -0.11
C VAL A 91 -11.79 7.39 0.83
N PRO A 92 -11.74 6.53 1.87
CA PRO A 92 -12.85 6.35 2.80
C PRO A 92 -13.20 7.66 3.52
N LYS A 93 -14.48 7.80 3.85
CA LYS A 93 -14.96 8.93 4.65
C LYS A 93 -14.22 8.98 6.00
N ASP A 94 -13.96 10.19 6.49
CA ASP A 94 -13.31 10.44 7.77
C ASP A 94 -11.82 10.01 7.85
N THR A 95 -11.20 9.67 6.71
CA THR A 95 -9.75 9.50 6.61
C THR A 95 -9.05 10.85 6.82
N PRO A 96 -8.07 10.95 7.74
CA PRO A 96 -7.30 12.17 7.92
C PRO A 96 -6.61 12.61 6.63
N GLU A 97 -6.61 13.91 6.34
CA GLU A 97 -6.02 14.48 5.13
C GLU A 97 -4.57 14.01 4.88
N PRO A 98 -3.65 13.99 5.87
CA PRO A 98 -2.28 13.51 5.66
C PRO A 98 -2.21 12.06 5.15
N ILE A 99 -3.13 11.20 5.59
CA ILE A 99 -3.21 9.81 5.14
C ILE A 99 -3.80 9.74 3.73
N SER A 100 -4.81 10.56 3.43
CA SER A 100 -5.38 10.62 2.07
C SER A 100 -4.33 11.02 1.02
N LEU A 101 -3.42 11.94 1.37
CA LEU A 101 -2.30 12.34 0.52
C LEU A 101 -1.28 11.21 0.35
N ILE A 102 -0.97 10.47 1.42
CA ILE A 102 -0.15 9.26 1.34
C ILE A 102 -0.77 8.24 0.39
N MET A 103 -2.08 7.95 0.50
CA MET A 103 -2.77 7.02 -0.40
C MET A 103 -2.68 7.49 -1.85
N ALA A 104 -2.95 8.78 -2.11
CA ALA A 104 -2.88 9.35 -3.45
C ALA A 104 -1.48 9.23 -4.06
N ASP A 105 -0.43 9.53 -3.29
CA ASP A 105 0.97 9.42 -3.75
C ASP A 105 1.39 7.96 -4.01
N CYS A 106 0.89 7.00 -3.22
CA CYS A 106 1.11 5.57 -3.46
C CYS A 106 0.47 5.10 -4.78
N TRP A 107 -0.57 5.79 -5.24
CA TRP A 107 -1.32 5.46 -6.44
C TRP A 107 -0.93 6.29 -7.68
N ASN A 108 0.23 6.95 -7.67
CA ASN A 108 0.75 7.58 -8.89
C ASN A 108 0.90 6.55 -10.02
N GLU A 109 0.49 6.93 -11.23
CA GLU A 109 0.52 6.06 -12.43
C GLU A 109 1.95 5.57 -12.69
N ASN A 110 2.88 6.52 -12.81
CA ASN A 110 4.29 6.22 -12.99
C ASN A 110 4.92 5.72 -11.67
N PRO A 111 5.50 4.51 -11.65
CA PRO A 111 6.14 3.96 -10.45
C PRO A 111 7.24 4.84 -9.86
N ALA A 112 7.93 5.63 -10.67
CA ALA A 112 9.00 6.52 -10.20
C ALA A 112 8.49 7.69 -9.35
N ASP A 113 7.23 8.09 -9.56
CA ASP A 113 6.58 9.19 -8.83
C ASP A 113 5.94 8.72 -7.51
N ARG A 114 5.92 7.40 -7.26
CA ARG A 114 5.50 6.83 -5.98
C ARG A 114 6.60 7.03 -4.94
N PRO A 115 6.28 7.29 -3.66
CA PRO A 115 7.29 7.41 -2.60
C PRO A 115 8.06 6.08 -2.40
N THR A 116 9.18 6.12 -1.69
CA THR A 116 9.82 4.90 -1.16
C THR A 116 9.25 4.58 0.22
N PHE A 117 9.44 3.36 0.71
CA PHE A 117 9.02 3.04 2.07
C PHE A 117 9.70 3.90 3.14
N ALA A 118 10.96 4.33 2.92
CA ALA A 118 11.64 5.25 3.83
C ALA A 118 10.93 6.63 3.93
N ILE A 119 10.43 7.15 2.80
CA ILE A 119 9.65 8.41 2.79
C ILE A 119 8.30 8.20 3.47
N LEU A 120 7.64 7.06 3.22
CA LEU A 120 6.36 6.72 3.86
C LEU A 120 6.51 6.60 5.38
N GLU A 121 7.55 5.90 5.84
CA GLU A 121 7.87 5.76 7.26
C GLU A 121 8.05 7.13 7.92
N GLN A 122 8.87 8.01 7.32
CA GLN A 122 9.10 9.35 7.84
C GLN A 122 7.80 10.16 7.95
N ARG A 123 6.96 10.13 6.91
CA ARG A 123 5.68 10.84 6.90
C ARG A 123 4.73 10.32 7.97
N ILE A 124 4.61 9.01 8.11
CA ILE A 124 3.74 8.37 9.11
C ILE A 124 4.24 8.67 10.52
N LYS A 125 5.55 8.59 10.78
CA LYS A 125 6.15 9.02 12.06
C LYS A 125 5.77 10.45 12.40
N GLY A 126 5.95 11.39 11.47
CA GLY A 126 5.57 12.79 11.69
C GLY A 126 4.08 13.00 12.00
N ILE A 127 3.19 12.24 11.34
CA ILE A 127 1.75 12.28 11.65
C ILE A 127 1.49 11.76 13.07
N LEU A 128 2.11 10.64 13.44
CA LEU A 128 1.95 10.05 14.77
C LEU A 128 2.54 10.93 15.88
N GLU A 129 3.63 11.65 15.64
CA GLU A 129 4.21 12.61 16.60
C GLU A 129 3.22 13.73 16.93
N VAL A 130 2.60 14.31 15.89
CA VAL A 130 1.58 15.36 16.07
C VAL A 130 0.38 14.85 16.85
N GLU A 131 -0.10 13.64 16.54
CA GLU A 131 -1.23 13.03 17.25
C GLU A 131 -0.88 12.64 18.70
N THR A 132 0.34 12.14 18.92
CA THR A 132 0.89 11.84 20.26
C THR A 132 0.93 13.11 21.12
N LEU A 133 1.43 14.22 20.58
CA LEU A 133 1.47 15.51 21.27
C LEU A 133 0.06 16.04 21.57
N LYS A 134 -0.91 15.75 20.71
CA LYS A 134 -2.28 16.24 20.83
C LYS A 134 -3.12 15.46 21.84
N TYR A 135 -2.95 14.14 21.91
CA TYR A 135 -3.83 13.29 22.71
C TYR A 135 -3.14 12.38 23.75
N GLY A 136 -1.81 12.24 23.70
CA GLY A 136 -1.01 11.62 24.77
C GLY A 136 -1.13 10.10 24.95
N TYR A 137 -1.87 9.38 24.10
CA TYR A 137 -2.06 7.91 24.22
C TYR A 137 -1.29 7.07 23.19
N VAL A 138 -0.51 7.69 22.30
CA VAL A 138 0.34 7.00 21.33
C VAL A 138 1.78 7.07 21.81
N THR A 139 2.52 5.96 21.74
CA THR A 139 3.96 5.92 22.04
C THR A 139 4.69 5.51 20.78
N ILE A 140 5.61 6.34 20.32
CA ILE A 140 6.46 6.03 19.17
C ILE A 140 7.62 5.19 19.67
N ILE A 141 7.79 4.02 19.05
CA ILE A 141 8.91 3.14 19.32
C ILE A 141 10.07 3.60 18.44
N GLU A 142 11.15 4.10 19.06
CA GLU A 142 12.30 4.64 18.34
C GLU A 142 13.21 3.55 17.75
N SER A 143 13.21 2.34 18.34
CA SER A 143 13.95 1.17 17.85
C SER A 143 13.21 -0.14 18.10
N PHE A 144 13.34 -1.07 17.15
CA PHE A 144 12.90 -2.46 17.31
C PHE A 144 14.12 -3.29 17.75
N ASP A 145 14.36 -3.35 19.07
CA ASP A 145 15.35 -4.27 19.66
C ASP A 145 14.82 -5.72 19.72
#